data_AF-A0A956KVX9-F1
#
_entry.id   AF-A0A956KVX9-F1
#
_cell.length_a   1.000
_cell.length_b   1.000
_cell.length_c   1.000
_cell.angle_alpha   90.00
_cell.angle_beta   90.00
_cell.angle_gamma   90.00
#
_symmetry.space_group_name_H-M   'P 1'
#
loop_
_entity.id
_entity.type
_entity.pdbx_description
1 polymer ?
#
loop_
_entity_poly.entity_id
_entity_poly.type
_entity_poly.pdbx_seq_one_letter_code
_entity_poly.pdbx_strand_id
1 'polypeptide(L)'
;MNAPTSYDDPVIRPLDAFAGVRRLPTPADRLAAIRRQARAFREQLLDGPPVPMMRSFDLVKVPYPTRYGLRDACSVPIPYIHILNRLFVVQFDTPQGIKTLLAEPLDREGNAQTPFFHRLARKVGGAEGRLSRAMWPELGTVAGCLAQLGLTPDDVDYITYDHLHTQDLRRWLGTDTREAFFPRAKLLVMRQEWMSTQGLLPLQAEWYCPHGTEGVPPERVVLLDGDVMLGQSVALVHTPGHTEGNHSLVVHTPEGIFVSSENGVSADSYAPDKSDIPGLRRYAAVTGAEVDDATALALRWDSAQPEYVSEFVLMGAPGSGSMVDPPFVISAGATGHVEAVEWPVPPIGLADVRIWSVLNHMHKVGVDMKTSLIRNTGSEDCLVQTPDWDFDWQRFYEYDAPIEQAPRVFSGDTVRVRCTYDNTLDNPGVVEALGQQGLEAPVEVRLGEETLDEMCLGVYGIAYPNIF
;
A
#
# COMPACT_ATOMS: atom_id res chain seq x y z
N MET A 1 -38.49 10.14 -13.35
CA MET A 1 -38.10 9.75 -11.99
C MET A 1 -38.38 8.27 -11.89
N ASN A 2 -37.34 7.43 -11.83
CA ASN A 2 -37.54 5.99 -11.56
C ASN A 2 -37.90 5.87 -10.07
N ALA A 3 -38.79 4.95 -9.72
CA ALA A 3 -39.12 4.66 -8.33
C ALA A 3 -37.83 4.34 -7.54
N PRO A 4 -37.76 4.67 -6.23
CA PRO A 4 -36.61 4.30 -5.42
C PRO A 4 -36.45 2.77 -5.49
N THR A 5 -35.28 2.32 -5.94
CA THR A 5 -34.95 0.89 -5.99
C THR A 5 -34.99 0.36 -4.57
N SER A 6 -35.95 -0.50 -4.23
CA SER A 6 -35.97 -1.20 -2.95
C SER A 6 -35.23 -2.52 -3.14
N TYR A 7 -34.30 -2.82 -2.23
CA TYR A 7 -33.69 -4.14 -2.15
C TYR A 7 -34.46 -5.00 -1.14
N ASP A 8 -34.58 -6.30 -1.41
CA ASP A 8 -35.25 -7.24 -0.49
C ASP A 8 -34.44 -7.45 0.80
N ASP A 9 -33.13 -7.22 0.73
CA ASP A 9 -32.24 -7.26 1.88
C ASP A 9 -32.28 -5.91 2.62
N PRO A 10 -32.83 -5.86 3.86
CA PRO A 10 -32.98 -4.61 4.60
C PRO A 10 -31.65 -4.02 5.11
N VAL A 11 -30.53 -4.76 4.98
CA VAL A 11 -29.19 -4.23 5.24
C VAL A 11 -28.77 -3.22 4.17
N ILE A 12 -29.28 -3.38 2.95
CA ILE A 12 -28.91 -2.60 1.77
C ILE A 12 -29.91 -1.48 1.57
N ARG A 13 -29.44 -0.23 1.63
CA ARG A 13 -30.27 0.95 1.43
C ARG A 13 -29.72 1.78 0.28
N PRO A 14 -30.57 2.29 -0.64
CA PRO A 14 -30.12 3.23 -1.65
C PRO A 14 -29.42 4.45 -1.03
N LEU A 15 -28.36 4.92 -1.70
CA LEU A 15 -27.64 6.13 -1.35
C LEU A 15 -27.81 7.15 -2.47
N ASP A 16 -28.48 8.27 -2.18
CA ASP A 16 -28.74 9.32 -3.16
C ASP A 16 -27.67 10.42 -3.19
N ALA A 17 -26.56 10.24 -2.46
CA ALA A 17 -25.52 11.27 -2.28
C ALA A 17 -24.97 11.80 -3.62
N PHE A 18 -24.85 10.95 -4.64
CA PHE A 18 -24.37 11.30 -5.97
C PHE A 18 -25.44 11.20 -7.06
N ALA A 19 -26.72 11.17 -6.67
CA ALA A 19 -27.83 11.02 -7.59
C ALA A 19 -27.84 12.13 -8.66
N GLY A 20 -27.89 11.71 -9.93
CA GLY A 20 -27.99 12.61 -11.08
C GLY A 20 -26.69 13.30 -11.50
N VAL A 21 -25.60 13.23 -10.72
CA VAL A 21 -24.35 13.92 -11.05
C VAL A 21 -23.82 13.52 -12.42
N ARG A 22 -23.77 12.22 -12.70
CA ARG A 22 -23.26 11.69 -13.97
C ARG A 22 -24.11 12.10 -15.19
N ARG A 23 -25.33 12.61 -14.96
CA ARG A 23 -26.25 13.07 -16.03
C ARG A 23 -26.11 14.56 -16.32
N LEU A 24 -25.29 15.30 -15.56
CA LEU A 24 -25.06 16.71 -15.84
C LEU A 24 -24.49 16.91 -17.27
N PRO A 25 -24.81 18.02 -17.95
CA PRO A 25 -24.55 18.15 -19.38
C PRO A 25 -23.07 18.13 -19.75
N THR A 26 -22.22 18.79 -18.97
CA THR A 26 -20.79 18.93 -19.27
C THR A 26 -19.91 18.16 -18.29
N PRO A 27 -18.72 17.69 -18.72
CA PRO A 27 -17.74 17.08 -17.82
C PRO A 27 -17.34 17.98 -16.65
N ALA A 28 -17.23 19.30 -16.87
CA ALA A 28 -16.87 20.26 -15.84
C ALA A 28 -17.96 20.35 -14.75
N ASP A 29 -19.24 20.39 -15.15
CA ASP A 29 -20.36 20.40 -14.19
C ASP A 29 -20.41 19.11 -13.37
N ARG A 30 -20.14 17.95 -14.01
CA ARG A 30 -20.04 16.65 -13.33
C ARG A 30 -18.96 16.69 -12.26
N LEU A 31 -17.73 17.09 -12.63
CA LEU A 31 -16.60 17.15 -11.71
C LEU A 31 -16.85 18.11 -10.53
N ALA A 32 -17.37 19.30 -10.80
CA ALA A 32 -17.70 20.27 -9.75
C ALA A 32 -18.78 19.75 -8.79
N ALA A 33 -19.80 19.05 -9.32
CA ALA A 33 -20.83 18.43 -8.51
C ALA A 33 -20.31 17.25 -7.68
N ILE A 34 -19.47 16.38 -8.26
CA ILE A 34 -18.80 15.27 -7.55
C ILE A 34 -18.04 15.82 -6.35
N ARG A 35 -17.18 16.83 -6.54
CA ARG A 35 -16.38 17.43 -5.46
C ARG A 35 -17.24 17.95 -4.31
N ARG A 36 -18.29 18.69 -4.62
CA ARG A 36 -19.20 19.26 -3.61
C ARG A 36 -19.92 18.15 -2.84
N GLN A 37 -20.46 17.17 -3.54
CA GLN A 37 -21.25 16.10 -2.92
C GLN A 37 -20.38 15.08 -2.19
N ALA A 38 -19.16 14.81 -2.65
CA ALA A 38 -18.22 13.96 -1.94
C ALA A 38 -17.87 14.54 -0.56
N ARG A 39 -17.70 15.86 -0.45
CA ARG A 39 -17.48 16.54 0.84
C ARG A 39 -18.70 16.41 1.77
N ALA A 40 -19.89 16.67 1.25
CA ALA A 40 -21.14 16.52 2.02
C ALA A 40 -21.37 15.07 2.45
N PHE A 41 -21.11 14.10 1.57
CA PHE A 41 -21.23 12.68 1.88
C PHE A 41 -20.20 12.24 2.93
N ARG A 42 -18.97 12.74 2.85
CA ARG A 42 -17.94 12.52 3.87
C ARG A 42 -18.42 13.00 5.24
N GLU A 43 -18.96 14.21 5.33
CA GLU A 43 -19.51 14.76 6.58
C GLU A 43 -20.66 13.88 7.11
N GLN A 44 -21.63 13.55 6.26
CA GLN A 44 -22.74 12.66 6.61
C GLN A 44 -22.25 11.30 7.16
N LEU A 45 -21.23 10.72 6.53
CA LEU A 45 -20.74 9.40 6.90
C LEU A 45 -19.96 9.45 8.23
N LEU A 46 -19.20 10.53 8.47
CA LEU A 46 -18.49 10.78 9.72
C LEU A 46 -19.42 11.07 10.90
N ASP A 47 -20.64 11.56 10.67
CA ASP A 47 -21.67 11.72 11.71
C ASP A 47 -22.24 10.37 12.19
N GLY A 48 -22.06 9.30 11.41
CA GLY A 48 -22.45 7.94 11.76
C GLY A 48 -21.43 7.22 12.64
N PRO A 49 -21.77 6.04 13.20
CA PRO A 49 -20.78 5.22 13.90
C PRO A 49 -19.73 4.68 12.93
N PRO A 50 -18.47 4.49 13.34
CA PRO A 50 -17.50 3.76 12.54
C PRO A 50 -17.81 2.25 12.56
N VAL A 51 -17.24 1.51 11.61
CA VAL A 51 -17.29 0.05 11.61
C VAL A 51 -16.57 -0.53 12.85
N PRO A 52 -17.09 -1.59 13.48
CA PRO A 52 -16.39 -2.34 14.52
C PRO A 52 -15.02 -2.86 14.08
N MET A 53 -14.89 -3.28 12.82
CA MET A 53 -13.62 -3.80 12.31
C MET A 53 -13.47 -3.57 10.81
N MET A 54 -12.31 -3.08 10.42
CA MET A 54 -11.76 -3.22 9.07
C MET A 54 -10.33 -3.75 9.16
N ARG A 55 -10.01 -4.77 8.36
CA ARG A 55 -8.66 -5.34 8.24
C ARG A 55 -8.33 -5.60 6.77
N SER A 56 -7.10 -5.32 6.37
CA SER A 56 -6.58 -5.60 5.03
C SER A 56 -5.48 -6.64 5.10
N PHE A 57 -5.47 -7.60 4.18
CA PHE A 57 -4.45 -8.65 4.09
C PHE A 57 -3.88 -8.73 2.68
N ASP A 58 -2.57 -8.92 2.60
CA ASP A 58 -1.87 -9.10 1.34
C ASP A 58 -2.07 -10.55 0.87
N LEU A 59 -2.52 -10.73 -0.38
CA LEU A 59 -2.80 -12.07 -0.92
C LEU A 59 -1.73 -12.49 -1.93
N VAL A 60 -1.55 -11.70 -2.99
CA VAL A 60 -0.64 -12.05 -4.08
C VAL A 60 -0.06 -10.79 -4.72
N LYS A 61 1.21 -10.87 -5.10
CA LYS A 61 1.89 -9.85 -5.90
C LYS A 61 2.04 -10.35 -7.33
N VAL A 62 1.54 -9.60 -8.31
CA VAL A 62 1.59 -10.00 -9.74
C VAL A 62 2.11 -8.85 -10.62
N PRO A 63 2.83 -9.15 -11.71
CA PRO A 63 3.28 -8.15 -12.66
C PRO A 63 2.09 -7.64 -13.47
N TYR A 64 2.07 -6.33 -13.68
CA TYR A 64 1.06 -5.63 -14.45
C TYR A 64 1.74 -4.69 -15.45
N PRO A 65 1.29 -4.57 -16.71
CA PRO A 65 1.94 -3.72 -17.68
C PRO A 65 1.97 -2.25 -17.22
N THR A 66 3.18 -1.68 -17.14
CA THR A 66 3.40 -0.29 -16.69
C THR A 66 2.54 0.70 -17.47
N ARG A 67 2.45 0.49 -18.79
CA ARG A 67 1.64 1.34 -19.68
C ARG A 67 0.17 1.43 -19.28
N TYR A 68 -0.40 0.35 -18.75
CA TYR A 68 -1.81 0.33 -18.35
C TYR A 68 -1.96 0.94 -16.96
N GLY A 69 -1.08 0.59 -16.02
CA GLY A 69 -1.15 1.11 -14.66
C GLY A 69 -0.92 2.62 -14.60
N LEU A 70 -0.07 3.15 -15.48
CA LEU A 70 0.30 4.57 -15.49
C LEU A 70 -0.17 5.31 -16.75
N ARG A 71 -1.12 4.74 -17.51
CA ARG A 71 -1.73 5.35 -18.71
C ARG A 71 -0.72 6.00 -19.68
N ASP A 72 0.33 5.26 -20.01
CA ASP A 72 1.44 5.71 -20.88
C ASP A 72 2.19 6.97 -20.40
N ALA A 73 1.97 7.43 -19.15
CA ALA A 73 2.63 8.61 -18.60
C ALA A 73 4.04 8.33 -18.07
N CYS A 74 4.39 7.06 -17.86
CA CYS A 74 5.74 6.66 -17.50
C CYS A 74 6.69 6.77 -18.71
N SER A 75 7.74 7.60 -18.58
CA SER A 75 8.67 7.88 -19.68
C SER A 75 9.80 6.87 -19.81
N VAL A 76 9.99 5.98 -18.83
CA VAL A 76 11.04 4.95 -18.85
C VAL A 76 10.51 3.63 -19.41
N PRO A 77 11.34 2.86 -20.15
CA PRO A 77 10.92 1.63 -20.82
C PRO A 77 10.85 0.43 -19.85
N ILE A 78 10.28 0.62 -18.65
CA ILE A 78 10.04 -0.46 -17.69
C ILE A 78 8.73 -1.15 -18.09
N PRO A 79 8.73 -2.42 -18.52
CA PRO A 79 7.55 -3.04 -19.12
C PRO A 79 6.49 -3.44 -18.09
N TYR A 80 6.88 -3.69 -16.84
CA TYR A 80 5.97 -4.13 -15.78
C TYR A 80 6.21 -3.38 -14.47
N ILE A 81 5.12 -3.00 -13.82
CA ILE A 81 5.05 -2.72 -12.39
C ILE A 81 4.50 -3.96 -11.68
N HIS A 82 4.48 -3.97 -10.35
CA HIS A 82 3.81 -5.02 -9.59
C HIS A 82 2.60 -4.46 -8.88
N ILE A 83 1.45 -5.11 -9.04
CA ILE A 83 0.26 -4.85 -8.24
C ILE A 83 0.18 -5.87 -7.10
N LEU A 84 -0.32 -5.43 -5.97
CA LEU A 84 -0.52 -6.24 -4.78
C LEU A 84 -2.03 -6.36 -4.55
N ASN A 85 -2.57 -7.55 -4.78
CA ASN A 85 -3.97 -7.83 -4.50
C ASN A 85 -4.15 -8.03 -3.00
N ARG A 86 -5.12 -7.34 -2.42
CA ARG A 86 -5.41 -7.36 -0.98
C ARG A 86 -6.86 -7.72 -0.72
N LEU A 87 -7.10 -8.54 0.30
CA LEU A 87 -8.43 -8.78 0.85
C LEU A 87 -8.76 -7.70 1.87
N PHE A 88 -9.98 -7.15 1.83
CA PHE A 88 -10.52 -6.35 2.92
C PHE A 88 -11.65 -7.09 3.64
N VAL A 89 -11.52 -7.25 4.95
CA VAL A 89 -12.55 -7.82 5.83
C VAL A 89 -13.18 -6.70 6.63
N VAL A 90 -14.48 -6.48 6.44
CA VAL A 90 -15.23 -5.41 7.10
C VAL A 90 -16.38 -6.02 7.89
N GLN A 91 -16.40 -5.77 9.21
CA GLN A 91 -17.57 -6.05 10.04
C GLN A 91 -18.28 -4.75 10.36
N PHE A 92 -19.58 -4.69 10.12
CA PHE A 92 -20.39 -3.47 10.30
C PHE A 92 -21.72 -3.77 10.98
N ASP A 93 -22.22 -2.79 11.74
CA ASP A 93 -23.47 -2.92 12.48
C ASP A 93 -24.70 -2.77 11.60
N THR A 94 -25.69 -3.62 11.85
CA THR A 94 -27.02 -3.55 11.25
C THR A 94 -28.10 -3.78 12.30
N PRO A 95 -29.37 -3.43 12.03
CA PRO A 95 -30.48 -3.79 12.92
C PRO A 95 -30.62 -5.31 13.16
N GLN A 96 -30.00 -6.15 12.33
CA GLN A 96 -30.02 -7.61 12.45
C GLN A 96 -28.76 -8.18 13.13
N GLY A 97 -27.89 -7.32 13.67
CA GLY A 97 -26.59 -7.68 14.24
C GLY A 97 -25.42 -7.35 13.31
N ILE A 98 -24.22 -7.73 13.72
CA ILE A 98 -22.99 -7.52 12.96
C ILE A 98 -23.04 -8.36 11.69
N LYS A 99 -22.65 -7.75 10.57
CA LYS A 99 -22.49 -8.39 9.26
C LYS A 99 -21.04 -8.35 8.80
N THR A 100 -20.59 -9.42 8.15
CA THR A 100 -19.23 -9.51 7.59
C THR A 100 -19.28 -9.39 6.07
N LEU A 101 -18.61 -8.36 5.53
CA LEU A 101 -18.35 -8.17 4.11
C LEU A 101 -16.88 -8.48 3.81
N LEU A 102 -16.63 -9.29 2.78
CA LEU A 102 -15.32 -9.41 2.15
C LEU A 102 -15.30 -8.61 0.85
N ALA A 103 -14.38 -7.67 0.73
CA ALA A 103 -14.07 -7.04 -0.55
C ALA A 103 -12.77 -7.60 -1.12
N GLU A 104 -12.78 -7.92 -2.41
CA GLU A 104 -11.65 -8.49 -3.17
C GLU A 104 -11.11 -9.87 -2.70
N PRO A 105 -11.94 -10.87 -2.30
CA PRO A 105 -11.40 -12.20 -2.03
C PRO A 105 -10.93 -12.89 -3.30
N LEU A 106 -9.61 -13.06 -3.43
CA LEU A 106 -8.98 -13.62 -4.61
C LEU A 106 -9.03 -15.16 -4.64
N ASP A 107 -9.59 -15.73 -5.71
CA ASP A 107 -9.38 -17.14 -6.06
C ASP A 107 -8.16 -17.29 -6.98
N ARG A 108 -7.00 -17.59 -6.42
CA ARG A 108 -5.73 -17.68 -7.17
C ARG A 108 -5.79 -18.65 -8.35
N GLU A 109 -6.47 -19.79 -8.18
CA GLU A 109 -6.57 -20.82 -9.22
C GLU A 109 -7.42 -20.33 -10.40
N GLY A 110 -8.60 -19.78 -10.10
CA GLY A 110 -9.47 -19.16 -11.11
C GLY A 110 -8.80 -17.97 -11.79
N ASN A 111 -8.18 -17.09 -11.01
CA ASN A 111 -7.48 -15.89 -11.48
C ASN A 111 -6.41 -16.22 -12.53
N ALA A 112 -5.64 -17.29 -12.30
CA ALA A 112 -4.59 -17.76 -13.21
C ALA A 112 -5.13 -18.25 -14.58
N GLN A 113 -6.43 -18.50 -14.71
CA GLN A 113 -7.08 -18.85 -15.98
C GLN A 113 -7.48 -17.63 -16.82
N THR A 114 -7.37 -16.42 -16.28
CA THR A 114 -7.60 -15.19 -17.05
C THR A 114 -6.68 -15.16 -18.27
N PRO A 115 -7.17 -14.93 -19.50
CA PRO A 115 -6.38 -15.13 -20.72
C PRO A 115 -5.04 -14.39 -20.74
N PHE A 116 -5.01 -13.14 -20.28
CA PHE A 116 -3.78 -12.37 -20.18
C PHE A 116 -2.75 -13.06 -19.26
N PHE A 117 -3.12 -13.33 -18.01
CA PHE A 117 -2.23 -13.94 -17.01
C PHE A 117 -1.87 -15.38 -17.37
N HIS A 118 -2.81 -16.15 -17.92
CA HIS A 118 -2.56 -17.50 -18.40
C HIS A 118 -1.46 -17.52 -19.47
N ARG A 119 -1.53 -16.61 -20.46
CA ARG A 119 -0.47 -16.50 -21.47
C ARG A 119 0.85 -16.00 -20.89
N LEU A 120 0.82 -15.08 -19.93
CA LEU A 120 2.02 -14.62 -19.25
C LEU A 120 2.70 -15.76 -18.49
N ALA A 121 1.93 -16.56 -17.74
CA ALA A 121 2.42 -17.71 -16.97
C ALA A 121 3.05 -18.76 -17.88
N ARG A 122 2.46 -19.02 -19.05
CA ARG A 122 3.02 -19.95 -20.03
C ARG A 122 4.42 -19.58 -20.51
N LYS A 123 4.79 -18.29 -20.51
CA LYS A 123 6.16 -17.86 -20.87
C LYS A 123 7.21 -18.27 -19.83
N VAL A 124 6.78 -18.59 -18.61
CA VAL A 124 7.64 -18.83 -17.45
C VAL A 124 7.37 -20.17 -16.76
N GLY A 125 6.86 -21.15 -17.51
CA GLY A 125 6.67 -22.52 -17.04
C GLY A 125 5.26 -22.86 -16.53
N GLY A 126 4.26 -22.02 -16.81
CA GLY A 126 2.86 -22.23 -16.46
C GLY A 126 2.51 -21.76 -15.04
N ALA A 127 1.21 -21.67 -14.72
CA ALA A 127 0.74 -21.10 -13.44
C ALA A 127 1.25 -21.86 -12.20
N GLU A 128 1.44 -23.18 -12.32
CA GLU A 128 1.95 -24.03 -11.23
C GLU A 128 3.48 -24.18 -11.23
N GLY A 129 4.17 -23.60 -12.22
CA GLY A 129 5.61 -23.70 -12.36
C GLY A 129 6.37 -23.03 -11.21
N ARG A 130 7.52 -23.62 -10.81
CA ARG A 130 8.37 -23.07 -9.72
C ARG A 130 8.80 -21.62 -9.99
N LEU A 131 9.10 -21.28 -11.25
CA LEU A 131 9.48 -19.92 -11.64
C LEU A 131 8.32 -18.93 -11.49
N SER A 132 7.11 -19.30 -11.94
CA SER A 132 5.89 -18.49 -11.74
C SER A 132 5.59 -18.25 -10.26
N ARG A 133 5.71 -19.29 -9.41
CA ARG A 133 5.49 -19.15 -7.96
C ARG A 133 6.53 -18.26 -7.29
N ALA A 134 7.78 -18.30 -7.76
CA ALA A 134 8.84 -17.43 -7.24
C ALA A 134 8.64 -15.97 -7.68
N MET A 135 8.18 -15.73 -8.91
CA MET A 135 7.90 -14.39 -9.40
C MET A 135 6.60 -13.80 -8.81
N TRP A 136 5.61 -14.65 -8.52
CA TRP A 136 4.28 -14.26 -8.04
C TRP A 136 3.99 -14.92 -6.69
N PRO A 137 4.68 -14.47 -5.62
CA PRO A 137 4.56 -15.09 -4.31
C PRO A 137 3.14 -14.92 -3.78
N GLU A 138 2.64 -16.00 -3.17
CA GLU A 138 1.44 -15.94 -2.34
C GLU A 138 1.87 -15.53 -0.93
N LEU A 139 1.24 -14.45 -0.47
CA LEU A 139 1.50 -13.82 0.82
C LEU A 139 0.43 -14.25 1.84
N GLY A 140 -0.76 -14.60 1.37
CA GLY A 140 -1.88 -15.04 2.19
C GLY A 140 -2.96 -15.74 1.38
N THR A 141 -3.82 -16.49 2.08
CA THR A 141 -5.02 -17.08 1.51
C THR A 141 -6.25 -16.51 2.21
N VAL A 142 -7.37 -16.39 1.50
CA VAL A 142 -8.63 -15.89 2.08
C VAL A 142 -9.02 -16.66 3.34
N ALA A 143 -8.89 -18.00 3.32
CA ALA A 143 -9.15 -18.85 4.48
C ALA A 143 -8.20 -18.55 5.67
N GLY A 144 -6.90 -18.39 5.39
CA GLY A 144 -5.91 -18.05 6.41
C GLY A 144 -6.16 -16.67 7.04
N CYS A 145 -6.56 -15.68 6.22
CA CYS A 145 -6.91 -14.34 6.69
C CYS A 145 -8.14 -14.35 7.60
N LEU A 146 -9.19 -15.11 7.25
CA LEU A 146 -10.36 -15.28 8.11
C LEU A 146 -9.99 -15.94 9.44
N ALA A 147 -9.18 -17.00 9.40
CA ALA A 147 -8.74 -17.71 10.60
C ALA A 147 -7.94 -16.80 11.56
N GLN A 148 -7.10 -15.89 11.04
CA GLN A 148 -6.39 -14.89 11.86
C GLN A 148 -7.34 -13.95 12.62
N LEU A 149 -8.56 -13.76 12.11
CA LEU A 149 -9.61 -12.95 12.75
C LEU A 149 -10.57 -13.79 13.60
N GLY A 150 -10.34 -15.10 13.72
CA GLY A 150 -11.27 -16.01 14.39
C GLY A 150 -12.59 -16.20 13.64
N LEU A 151 -12.62 -15.91 12.34
CA LEU A 151 -13.78 -16.06 11.47
C LEU A 151 -13.70 -17.36 10.67
N THR A 152 -14.87 -17.91 10.37
CA THR A 152 -15.06 -19.06 9.48
C THR A 152 -15.75 -18.62 8.18
N PRO A 153 -15.75 -19.47 7.13
CA PRO A 153 -16.49 -19.16 5.91
C PRO A 153 -18.00 -18.99 6.12
N ASP A 154 -18.57 -19.62 7.16
CA ASP A 154 -19.96 -19.42 7.54
C ASP A 154 -20.21 -17.97 7.96
N ASP A 155 -19.26 -17.31 8.62
CA ASP A 155 -19.42 -15.96 9.17
C ASP A 155 -19.49 -14.84 8.12
N VAL A 156 -19.30 -15.17 6.84
CA VAL A 156 -19.33 -14.22 5.72
C VAL A 156 -20.76 -14.05 5.20
N ASP A 157 -21.32 -12.85 5.33
CA ASP A 157 -22.64 -12.50 4.82
C ASP A 157 -22.59 -11.97 3.39
N TYR A 158 -21.54 -11.22 3.05
CA TYR A 158 -21.43 -10.55 1.76
C TYR A 158 -20.03 -10.67 1.17
N ILE A 159 -20.00 -10.72 -0.16
CA ILE A 159 -18.79 -10.56 -0.95
C ILE A 159 -19.00 -9.45 -1.97
N THR A 160 -17.96 -8.68 -2.26
CA THR A 160 -18.00 -7.67 -3.31
C THR A 160 -16.64 -7.52 -3.98
N TYR A 161 -16.67 -7.01 -5.20
CA TYR A 161 -15.50 -6.65 -5.98
C TYR A 161 -15.77 -5.32 -6.65
N ASP A 162 -14.82 -4.39 -6.61
CA ASP A 162 -14.90 -3.13 -7.34
C ASP A 162 -15.37 -3.38 -8.79
N HIS A 163 -14.78 -4.37 -9.46
CA HIS A 163 -15.20 -4.93 -10.74
C HIS A 163 -14.80 -6.43 -10.86
N LEU A 164 -15.30 -7.13 -11.89
CA LEU A 164 -15.14 -8.59 -12.00
C LEU A 164 -13.95 -9.05 -12.85
N HIS A 165 -12.99 -8.18 -13.16
CA HIS A 165 -11.77 -8.65 -13.85
C HIS A 165 -11.08 -9.70 -13.00
N THR A 166 -10.70 -10.79 -13.67
CA THR A 166 -9.89 -11.86 -13.10
C THR A 166 -10.54 -12.60 -11.93
N GLN A 167 -11.86 -12.43 -11.74
CA GLN A 167 -12.62 -13.07 -10.67
C GLN A 167 -13.35 -14.32 -11.16
N ASP A 168 -13.14 -15.45 -10.49
CA ASP A 168 -13.96 -16.65 -10.62
C ASP A 168 -14.82 -16.82 -9.36
N LEU A 169 -16.11 -16.55 -9.50
CA LEU A 169 -17.05 -16.52 -8.39
C LEU A 169 -17.51 -17.92 -7.95
N ARG A 170 -17.31 -18.93 -8.80
CA ARG A 170 -17.84 -20.28 -8.60
C ARG A 170 -17.26 -20.97 -7.37
N ARG A 171 -15.99 -20.66 -7.02
CA ARG A 171 -15.38 -21.15 -5.77
C ARG A 171 -16.12 -20.62 -4.55
N TRP A 172 -16.45 -19.34 -4.58
CA TRP A 172 -17.00 -18.62 -3.44
C TRP A 172 -18.47 -18.89 -3.23
N LEU A 173 -19.25 -18.84 -4.31
CA LEU A 173 -20.71 -18.88 -4.27
C LEU A 173 -21.29 -20.26 -4.65
N GLY A 174 -20.44 -21.17 -5.13
CA GLY A 174 -20.84 -22.48 -5.62
C GLY A 174 -21.53 -22.42 -6.98
N THR A 175 -21.89 -23.59 -7.47
CA THR A 175 -22.72 -23.84 -8.65
C THR A 175 -23.57 -25.11 -8.41
N ASP A 176 -24.39 -25.51 -9.38
CA ASP A 176 -25.10 -26.79 -9.34
C ASP A 176 -24.19 -28.03 -9.16
N THR A 177 -22.90 -27.89 -9.48
CA THR A 177 -21.90 -28.97 -9.47
C THR A 177 -20.73 -28.73 -8.53
N ARG A 178 -20.67 -27.56 -7.88
CA ARG A 178 -19.58 -27.17 -6.98
C ARG A 178 -20.16 -26.57 -5.70
N GLU A 179 -19.76 -27.12 -4.56
CA GLU A 179 -20.12 -26.56 -3.27
C GLU A 179 -19.52 -25.16 -3.08
N ALA A 180 -20.30 -24.26 -2.48
CA ALA A 180 -19.87 -22.91 -2.17
C ALA A 180 -18.89 -22.92 -0.98
N PHE A 181 -17.73 -22.27 -1.14
CA PHE A 181 -16.83 -22.06 0.00
C PHE A 181 -17.46 -21.14 1.06
N PHE A 182 -18.25 -20.14 0.64
CA PHE A 182 -19.05 -19.30 1.53
C PHE A 182 -20.53 -19.70 1.47
N PRO A 183 -21.01 -20.57 2.39
CA PRO A 183 -22.33 -21.17 2.28
C PRO A 183 -23.48 -20.18 2.50
N ARG A 184 -23.23 -19.00 3.09
CA ARG A 184 -24.27 -17.97 3.32
C ARG A 184 -24.08 -16.70 2.49
N ALA A 185 -22.87 -16.44 2.03
CA ALA A 185 -22.54 -15.14 1.44
C ALA A 185 -23.32 -14.83 0.16
N LYS A 186 -23.70 -13.57 -0.01
CA LYS A 186 -24.24 -13.04 -1.27
C LYS A 186 -23.23 -12.11 -1.93
N LEU A 187 -23.13 -12.17 -3.25
CA LEU A 187 -22.40 -11.18 -4.03
C LEU A 187 -23.19 -9.89 -4.11
N LEU A 188 -22.58 -8.78 -3.71
CA LEU A 188 -23.03 -7.43 -3.98
C LEU A 188 -22.25 -6.92 -5.19
N VAL A 189 -22.95 -6.62 -6.30
CA VAL A 189 -22.30 -6.21 -7.55
C VAL A 189 -23.19 -5.23 -8.31
N MET A 190 -22.58 -4.22 -8.92
CA MET A 190 -23.32 -3.30 -9.79
C MET A 190 -23.95 -4.08 -10.94
N ARG A 191 -25.23 -3.82 -11.23
CA ARG A 191 -25.97 -4.50 -12.30
C ARG A 191 -25.21 -4.44 -13.61
N GLN A 192 -24.63 -3.29 -13.92
CA GLN A 192 -23.87 -3.10 -15.15
C GLN A 192 -22.66 -4.04 -15.23
N GLU A 193 -21.91 -4.23 -14.13
CA GLU A 193 -20.76 -5.16 -14.12
C GLU A 193 -21.22 -6.60 -14.39
N TRP A 194 -22.27 -7.05 -13.69
CA TRP A 194 -22.81 -8.40 -13.89
C TRP A 194 -23.31 -8.63 -15.31
N MET A 195 -23.98 -7.63 -15.90
CA MET A 195 -24.49 -7.74 -17.27
C MET A 195 -23.35 -7.74 -18.29
N SER A 196 -22.28 -6.98 -18.06
CA SER A 196 -21.10 -6.98 -18.92
C SER A 196 -20.47 -8.38 -19.01
N THR A 197 -20.40 -9.13 -17.90
CA THR A 197 -19.82 -10.49 -17.92
C THR A 197 -20.62 -11.49 -18.76
N GLN A 198 -21.92 -11.24 -19.00
CA GLN A 198 -22.76 -12.11 -19.83
C GLN A 198 -22.56 -11.90 -21.34
N GLY A 199 -21.83 -10.85 -21.74
CA GLY A 199 -21.75 -10.41 -23.14
C GLY A 199 -20.40 -9.79 -23.50
N LEU A 200 -19.30 -10.35 -22.99
CA LEU A 200 -17.97 -9.80 -23.18
C LEU A 200 -17.54 -9.80 -24.66
N LEU A 201 -17.06 -8.66 -25.14
CA LEU A 201 -16.34 -8.57 -26.41
C LEU A 201 -14.96 -9.24 -26.29
N PRO A 202 -14.33 -9.67 -27.40
CA PRO A 202 -13.03 -10.34 -27.35
C PRO A 202 -11.94 -9.58 -26.58
N LEU A 203 -11.89 -8.25 -26.71
CA LEU A 203 -10.92 -7.42 -25.98
C LEU A 203 -11.21 -7.31 -24.48
N GLN A 204 -12.47 -7.42 -24.07
CA GLN A 204 -12.85 -7.43 -22.66
C GLN A 204 -12.56 -8.80 -22.05
N ALA A 205 -12.92 -9.89 -22.75
CA ALA A 205 -12.74 -11.27 -22.31
C ALA A 205 -11.28 -11.60 -21.93
N GLU A 206 -10.30 -10.87 -22.46
CA GLU A 206 -8.89 -10.95 -22.08
C GLU A 206 -8.61 -10.77 -20.58
N TRP A 207 -9.50 -10.05 -19.88
CA TRP A 207 -9.36 -9.67 -18.48
C TRP A 207 -10.36 -10.38 -17.55
N TYR A 208 -11.24 -11.23 -18.07
CA TYR A 208 -12.18 -11.99 -17.26
C TYR A 208 -11.82 -13.47 -17.20
N CYS A 209 -12.04 -14.11 -16.06
CA CYS A 209 -11.94 -15.55 -15.95
C CYS A 209 -12.97 -16.21 -16.88
N PRO A 210 -12.55 -17.16 -17.74
CA PRO A 210 -13.48 -17.87 -18.60
C PRO A 210 -14.56 -18.56 -17.77
N HIS A 211 -15.84 -18.27 -18.08
CA HIS A 211 -17.00 -18.82 -17.38
C HIS A 211 -17.06 -18.50 -15.87
N GLY A 212 -16.39 -17.44 -15.43
CA GLY A 212 -16.23 -17.10 -14.00
C GLY A 212 -17.54 -16.82 -13.25
N THR A 213 -18.64 -16.58 -13.96
CA THR A 213 -19.98 -16.37 -13.38
C THR A 213 -20.98 -17.48 -13.72
N GLU A 214 -20.58 -18.47 -14.53
CA GLU A 214 -21.51 -19.47 -15.06
C GLU A 214 -21.96 -20.44 -13.97
N GLY A 215 -23.27 -20.67 -13.88
CA GLY A 215 -23.88 -21.58 -12.91
C GLY A 215 -23.92 -21.05 -11.48
N VAL A 216 -23.48 -19.81 -11.22
CA VAL A 216 -23.68 -19.16 -9.91
C VAL A 216 -25.18 -18.96 -9.68
N PRO A 217 -25.74 -19.43 -8.54
CA PRO A 217 -27.17 -19.34 -8.30
C PRO A 217 -27.66 -17.88 -8.26
N PRO A 218 -28.73 -17.49 -8.99
CA PRO A 218 -29.20 -16.11 -9.03
C PRO A 218 -29.54 -15.51 -7.66
N GLU A 219 -30.06 -16.32 -6.73
CA GLU A 219 -30.37 -15.91 -5.36
C GLU A 219 -29.13 -15.55 -4.52
N ARG A 220 -27.93 -15.93 -4.98
CA ARG A 220 -26.65 -15.54 -4.39
C ARG A 220 -26.12 -14.22 -4.93
N VAL A 221 -26.79 -13.59 -5.89
CA VAL A 221 -26.34 -12.36 -6.55
C VAL A 221 -27.34 -11.24 -6.31
N VAL A 222 -26.89 -10.16 -5.67
CA VAL A 222 -27.65 -8.94 -5.46
C VAL A 222 -27.14 -7.88 -6.43
N LEU A 223 -27.98 -7.55 -7.42
CA LEU A 223 -27.67 -6.56 -8.44
C LEU A 223 -28.00 -5.15 -7.93
N LEU A 224 -26.98 -4.29 -7.85
CA LEU A 224 -27.09 -2.92 -7.39
C LEU A 224 -27.32 -1.98 -8.58
N ASP A 225 -28.33 -1.12 -8.50
CA ASP A 225 -28.69 -0.16 -9.57
C ASP A 225 -28.01 1.21 -9.43
N GLY A 226 -27.21 1.38 -8.39
CA GLY A 226 -26.50 2.62 -8.07
C GLY A 226 -25.86 2.52 -6.70
N ASP A 227 -25.52 3.68 -6.13
CA ASP A 227 -24.86 3.75 -4.83
C ASP A 227 -25.75 3.19 -3.72
N VAL A 228 -25.13 2.47 -2.77
CA VAL A 228 -25.84 1.90 -1.62
C VAL A 228 -25.07 2.08 -0.33
N MET A 229 -25.81 2.24 0.76
CA MET A 229 -25.33 2.09 2.13
C MET A 229 -25.57 0.66 2.62
N LEU A 230 -24.58 0.10 3.32
CA LEU A 230 -24.69 -1.12 4.12
C LEU A 230 -24.59 -0.72 5.59
N GLY A 231 -25.65 -0.94 6.36
CA GLY A 231 -25.74 -0.39 7.71
C GLY A 231 -25.64 1.14 7.71
N GLN A 232 -24.84 1.72 8.61
CA GLN A 232 -24.61 3.18 8.70
C GLN A 232 -23.19 3.61 8.33
N SER A 233 -22.28 2.67 8.12
CA SER A 233 -20.82 2.94 8.15
C SER A 233 -20.10 2.48 6.88
N VAL A 234 -20.77 1.77 5.99
CA VAL A 234 -20.19 1.23 4.75
C VAL A 234 -21.04 1.66 3.57
N ALA A 235 -20.41 2.05 2.46
CA ALA A 235 -21.08 2.32 1.21
C ALA A 235 -20.36 1.68 0.03
N LEU A 236 -21.13 1.26 -0.96
CA LEU A 236 -20.63 0.90 -2.28
C LEU A 236 -21.07 2.01 -3.24
N VAL A 237 -20.11 2.78 -3.75
CA VAL A 237 -20.37 3.96 -4.59
C VAL A 237 -20.01 3.64 -6.03
N HIS A 238 -20.95 3.78 -6.96
CA HIS A 238 -20.75 3.51 -8.39
C HIS A 238 -19.76 4.51 -9.00
N THR A 239 -18.56 4.00 -9.30
CA THR A 239 -17.42 4.75 -9.82
C THR A 239 -16.96 4.24 -11.19
N PRO A 240 -17.83 4.22 -12.23
CA PRO A 240 -17.45 3.72 -13.53
C PRO A 240 -16.39 4.60 -14.18
N GLY A 241 -15.53 3.93 -14.93
CA GLY A 241 -14.32 4.44 -15.53
C GLY A 241 -13.53 3.28 -16.14
N HIS A 242 -12.80 2.55 -15.28
CA HIS A 242 -12.08 1.33 -15.67
C HIS A 242 -13.00 0.25 -16.26
N THR A 243 -14.10 -0.06 -15.56
CA THR A 243 -15.24 -0.78 -16.12
C THR A 243 -16.53 0.06 -16.00
N GLU A 244 -17.57 -0.32 -16.74
CA GLU A 244 -18.88 0.34 -16.66
C GLU A 244 -19.60 0.07 -15.33
N GLY A 245 -19.25 -1.02 -14.65
CA GLY A 245 -19.84 -1.42 -13.39
C GLY A 245 -18.94 -1.19 -12.18
N ASN A 246 -17.77 -0.56 -12.35
CA ASN A 246 -16.83 -0.35 -11.27
C ASN A 246 -17.48 0.40 -10.10
N HIS A 247 -17.21 -0.03 -8.87
CA HIS A 247 -17.61 0.69 -7.67
C HIS A 247 -16.46 0.81 -6.66
N SER A 248 -16.54 1.83 -5.81
CA SER A 248 -15.61 2.03 -4.71
C SER A 248 -16.24 1.54 -3.41
N LEU A 249 -15.46 0.82 -2.61
CA LEU A 249 -15.77 0.54 -1.22
C LEU A 249 -15.41 1.76 -0.38
N VAL A 250 -16.39 2.35 0.30
CA VAL A 250 -16.21 3.49 1.22
C VAL A 250 -16.58 3.02 2.62
N VAL A 251 -15.67 3.19 3.58
CA VAL A 251 -15.84 2.69 4.95
C VAL A 251 -15.51 3.80 5.93
N HIS A 252 -16.44 4.10 6.84
CA HIS A 252 -16.15 4.87 8.04
C HIS A 252 -15.45 3.96 9.05
N THR A 253 -14.16 4.14 9.24
CA THR A 253 -13.37 3.49 10.28
C THR A 253 -13.17 4.46 11.45
N PRO A 254 -12.71 3.99 12.63
CA PRO A 254 -12.37 4.89 13.72
C PRO A 254 -11.35 5.98 13.35
N GLU A 255 -10.57 5.77 12.30
CA GLU A 255 -9.57 6.71 11.77
C GLU A 255 -10.10 7.69 10.73
N GLY A 256 -11.35 7.56 10.31
CA GLY A 256 -11.98 8.39 9.29
C GLY A 256 -12.52 7.59 8.11
N ILE A 257 -12.57 8.20 6.94
CA ILE A 257 -13.14 7.53 5.75
C ILE A 257 -12.02 6.87 4.95
N PHE A 258 -12.08 5.55 4.85
CA PHE A 258 -11.23 4.76 3.96
C PHE A 258 -11.96 4.49 2.64
N VAL A 259 -11.25 4.59 1.52
CA VAL A 259 -11.80 4.30 0.19
C VAL A 259 -10.87 3.35 -0.56
N SER A 260 -11.41 2.24 -1.05
CA SER A 260 -10.77 1.41 -2.08
C SER A 260 -11.58 1.52 -3.37
N SER A 261 -10.94 1.82 -4.50
CA SER A 261 -11.64 2.06 -5.77
C SER A 261 -11.09 1.31 -6.98
N GLU A 262 -9.83 0.88 -6.94
CA GLU A 262 -9.02 0.34 -8.06
C GLU A 262 -8.83 1.26 -9.28
N ASN A 263 -9.68 2.26 -9.51
CA ASN A 263 -9.54 3.31 -10.54
C ASN A 263 -8.19 4.08 -10.50
N GLY A 264 -7.38 3.90 -9.46
CA GLY A 264 -5.97 4.28 -9.40
C GLY A 264 -5.16 3.15 -8.78
N VAL A 265 -3.95 2.90 -9.31
CA VAL A 265 -3.11 1.74 -8.94
C VAL A 265 -2.04 2.06 -7.89
N SER A 266 -1.84 3.34 -7.57
CA SER A 266 -0.93 3.80 -6.51
C SER A 266 -1.34 5.18 -5.98
N ALA A 267 -0.69 5.64 -4.92
CA ALA A 267 -0.84 7.01 -4.42
C ALA A 267 -0.53 8.06 -5.51
N ASP A 268 0.44 7.78 -6.39
CA ASP A 268 0.78 8.63 -7.53
C ASP A 268 -0.35 8.80 -8.54
N SER A 269 -1.30 7.86 -8.60
CA SER A 269 -2.50 8.02 -9.44
C SER A 269 -3.41 9.14 -8.93
N TYR A 270 -3.36 9.44 -7.63
CA TYR A 270 -4.19 10.44 -6.97
C TYR A 270 -3.44 11.76 -6.74
N ALA A 271 -2.12 11.72 -6.54
CA ALA A 271 -1.25 12.90 -6.41
C ALA A 271 -0.10 12.88 -7.44
N PRO A 272 -0.40 12.87 -8.75
CA PRO A 272 0.62 12.72 -9.79
C PRO A 272 1.58 13.91 -9.89
N ASP A 273 1.17 15.09 -9.42
CA ASP A 273 2.01 16.29 -9.30
C ASP A 273 3.15 16.13 -8.28
N LYS A 274 2.95 15.27 -7.29
CA LYS A 274 3.95 14.93 -6.25
C LYS A 274 4.74 13.67 -6.59
N SER A 275 4.43 12.99 -7.68
CA SER A 275 5.08 11.73 -8.05
C SER A 275 6.52 11.95 -8.53
N ASP A 276 7.41 11.04 -8.14
CA ASP A 276 8.78 10.94 -8.67
C ASP A 276 8.89 9.89 -9.81
N ILE A 277 7.79 9.23 -10.16
CA ILE A 277 7.77 8.31 -11.30
C ILE A 277 8.08 9.11 -12.58
N PRO A 278 9.14 8.74 -13.34
CA PRO A 278 9.55 9.49 -14.51
C PRO A 278 8.41 9.72 -15.50
N GLY A 279 8.13 10.98 -15.81
CA GLY A 279 7.09 11.40 -16.76
C GLY A 279 5.73 11.70 -16.13
N LEU A 280 5.39 11.15 -14.97
CA LEU A 280 4.06 11.28 -14.37
C LEU A 280 3.74 12.73 -13.98
N ARG A 281 4.65 13.39 -13.25
CA ARG A 281 4.52 14.81 -12.87
C ARG A 281 4.37 15.73 -14.09
N ARG A 282 5.18 15.50 -15.13
CA ARG A 282 5.11 16.25 -16.38
C ARG A 282 3.77 16.01 -17.10
N TYR A 283 3.30 14.77 -17.15
CA TYR A 283 2.01 14.43 -17.74
C TYR A 283 0.88 15.17 -17.03
N ALA A 284 0.85 15.15 -15.70
CA ALA A 284 -0.15 15.87 -14.92
C ALA A 284 -0.10 17.38 -15.18
N ALA A 285 1.09 17.99 -15.17
CA ALA A 285 1.27 19.42 -15.44
C ALA A 285 0.80 19.84 -16.84
N VAL A 286 1.07 19.01 -17.86
CA VAL A 286 0.68 19.30 -19.26
C VAL A 286 -0.82 19.10 -19.49
N THR A 287 -1.41 18.07 -18.88
CA THR A 287 -2.82 17.71 -19.11
C THR A 287 -3.79 18.44 -18.19
N GLY A 288 -3.30 18.99 -17.07
CA GLY A 288 -4.17 19.49 -16.00
C GLY A 288 -4.97 18.37 -15.34
N ALA A 289 -4.36 17.19 -15.21
CA ALA A 289 -4.99 16.03 -14.56
C ALA A 289 -5.48 16.39 -13.14
N GLU A 290 -6.55 15.74 -12.71
CA GLU A 290 -7.06 15.92 -11.34
C GLU A 290 -6.05 15.43 -10.31
N VAL A 291 -6.00 16.14 -9.18
CA VAL A 291 -5.10 15.89 -8.06
C VAL A 291 -5.92 15.90 -6.78
N ASP A 292 -5.65 14.93 -5.90
CA ASP A 292 -6.12 14.94 -4.52
C ASP A 292 -5.13 15.74 -3.65
N ASP A 293 -5.57 16.93 -3.24
CA ASP A 293 -4.79 17.83 -2.38
C ASP A 293 -4.95 17.53 -0.88
N ALA A 294 -5.75 16.52 -0.50
CA ALA A 294 -6.07 16.20 0.89
C ALA A 294 -5.13 15.17 1.55
N THR A 295 -3.99 14.83 0.93
CA THR A 295 -3.01 13.89 1.50
C THR A 295 -2.51 14.34 2.88
N ALA A 296 -2.70 13.51 3.90
CA ALA A 296 -2.30 13.80 5.27
C ALA A 296 -1.81 12.54 5.99
N LEU A 297 -1.08 12.73 7.10
CA LEU A 297 -0.66 11.67 8.02
C LEU A 297 -1.75 11.45 9.08
N ALA A 298 -2.25 10.22 9.20
CA ALA A 298 -3.17 9.81 10.25
C ALA A 298 -2.39 9.22 11.42
N LEU A 299 -2.32 9.95 12.54
CA LEU A 299 -1.75 9.47 13.79
C LEU A 299 -2.84 8.79 14.63
N ARG A 300 -2.53 7.64 15.22
CA ARG A 300 -3.46 6.84 16.03
C ARG A 300 -2.99 6.84 17.48
N TRP A 301 -3.93 7.01 18.41
CA TRP A 301 -3.68 6.90 19.83
C TRP A 301 -4.52 5.76 20.40
N ASP A 302 -3.90 4.92 21.23
CA ASP A 302 -4.60 3.96 22.07
C ASP A 302 -4.66 4.51 23.51
N SER A 303 -5.78 4.27 24.19
CA SER A 303 -5.93 4.58 25.61
C SER A 303 -5.31 3.50 26.50
N ALA A 304 -5.12 2.29 25.98
CA ALA A 304 -4.40 1.23 26.65
C ALA A 304 -2.92 1.60 26.76
N GLN A 305 -2.37 1.33 27.93
CA GLN A 305 -0.96 1.50 28.16
C GLN A 305 -0.18 0.43 27.38
N PRO A 306 0.80 0.82 26.54
CA PRO A 306 1.54 -0.16 25.75
C PRO A 306 2.49 -0.97 26.66
N GLU A 307 2.73 -2.23 26.32
CA GLU A 307 3.69 -3.08 27.04
C GLU A 307 5.13 -2.56 26.94
N TYR A 308 5.46 -1.94 25.81
CA TYR A 308 6.75 -1.28 25.57
C TYR A 308 6.53 0.19 25.24
N VAL A 309 7.37 1.06 25.79
CA VAL A 309 7.51 2.44 25.33
C VAL A 309 8.55 2.45 24.22
N SER A 310 8.25 3.17 23.13
CA SER A 310 9.10 3.25 21.95
C SER A 310 9.51 4.69 21.68
N GLU A 311 10.77 4.88 21.31
CA GLU A 311 11.35 6.18 20.97
C GLU A 311 12.24 6.03 19.72
N PHE A 312 12.32 7.10 18.93
CA PHE A 312 13.29 7.16 17.84
C PHE A 312 14.50 7.97 18.28
N VAL A 313 15.67 7.35 18.19
CA VAL A 313 16.95 8.00 18.46
C VAL A 313 17.64 8.27 17.14
N LEU A 314 17.98 9.53 16.88
CA LEU A 314 18.76 9.94 15.71
C LEU A 314 20.23 10.05 16.10
N MET A 315 21.10 9.27 15.45
CA MET A 315 22.56 9.30 15.65
C MET A 315 23.30 9.79 14.41
N GLY A 316 24.36 10.57 14.61
CA GLY A 316 25.11 11.28 13.57
C GLY A 316 24.67 12.73 13.37
N ALA A 317 23.53 13.13 13.94
CA ALA A 317 23.07 14.52 13.88
C ALA A 317 23.98 15.43 14.72
N PRO A 318 24.03 16.75 14.49
CA PRO A 318 24.84 17.66 15.30
C PRO A 318 24.55 17.49 16.81
N GLY A 319 25.59 17.17 17.59
CA GLY A 319 25.48 16.89 19.03
C GLY A 319 25.08 15.46 19.39
N SER A 320 24.93 14.57 18.40
CA SER A 320 24.55 13.18 18.57
C SER A 320 25.59 12.21 18.01
N GLY A 321 26.40 11.65 18.89
CA GLY A 321 27.52 10.77 18.54
C GLY A 321 28.81 11.55 18.30
N SER A 322 29.91 10.82 18.10
CA SER A 322 31.23 11.38 17.83
C SER A 322 31.74 10.85 16.51
N MET A 323 32.17 11.75 15.63
CA MET A 323 32.89 11.36 14.43
C MET A 323 34.20 10.68 14.81
N VAL A 324 34.51 9.58 14.13
CA VAL A 324 35.75 8.83 14.34
C VAL A 324 36.95 9.60 13.79
N ASP A 325 36.81 10.27 12.64
CA ASP A 325 37.87 11.07 12.01
C ASP A 325 37.37 12.46 11.59
N PRO A 326 37.26 13.43 12.53
CA PRO A 326 36.82 14.78 12.20
C PRO A 326 37.94 15.63 11.57
N PRO A 327 37.62 16.59 10.67
CA PRO A 327 36.27 17.00 10.26
C PRO A 327 35.70 16.17 9.11
N PHE A 328 34.36 16.08 9.03
CA PHE A 328 33.66 15.51 7.87
C PHE A 328 33.96 16.32 6.61
N VAL A 329 34.81 15.78 5.73
CA VAL A 329 35.18 16.42 4.47
C VAL A 329 35.43 15.36 3.41
N ILE A 330 34.54 15.30 2.42
CA ILE A 330 34.70 14.45 1.24
C ILE A 330 35.29 15.32 0.13
N SER A 331 36.52 15.02 -0.29
CA SER A 331 37.18 15.78 -1.36
C SER A 331 36.44 15.64 -2.69
N ALA A 332 36.49 16.68 -3.53
CA ALA A 332 36.01 16.62 -4.90
C ALA A 332 36.68 15.47 -5.67
N GLY A 333 35.90 14.61 -6.33
CA GLY A 333 36.42 13.47 -7.08
C GLY A 333 36.92 12.30 -6.21
N ALA A 334 36.66 12.30 -4.90
CA ALA A 334 37.00 11.17 -4.04
C ALA A 334 36.12 9.96 -4.35
N THR A 335 36.70 8.76 -4.35
CA THR A 335 35.97 7.49 -4.49
C THR A 335 36.27 6.61 -3.27
N GLY A 336 35.23 5.95 -2.75
CA GLY A 336 35.35 5.08 -1.56
C GLY A 336 35.73 5.83 -0.29
N HIS A 337 35.41 7.13 -0.17
CA HIS A 337 35.65 7.90 1.04
C HIS A 337 34.77 7.36 2.17
N VAL A 338 35.31 7.18 3.36
CA VAL A 338 34.58 6.60 4.50
C VAL A 338 34.52 7.58 5.64
N GLU A 339 33.31 7.82 6.14
CA GLU A 339 33.08 8.49 7.41
C GLU A 339 32.45 7.50 8.40
N ALA A 340 32.74 7.71 9.67
CA ALA A 340 32.11 6.92 10.72
C ALA A 340 31.72 7.78 11.91
N VAL A 341 30.56 7.47 12.47
CA VAL A 341 30.07 8.05 13.72
C VAL A 341 29.91 6.93 14.74
N GLU A 342 30.41 7.16 15.94
CA GLU A 342 30.28 6.24 17.07
C GLU A 342 29.54 6.89 18.23
N TRP A 343 28.70 6.09 18.87
CA TRP A 343 27.99 6.46 20.08
C TRP A 343 28.15 5.36 21.13
N PRO A 344 28.86 5.61 22.25
CA PRO A 344 28.88 4.67 23.37
C PRO A 344 27.54 4.71 24.11
N VAL A 345 26.88 3.56 24.23
CA VAL A 345 25.61 3.43 24.93
C VAL A 345 25.82 3.81 26.41
N PRO A 346 25.06 4.79 26.93
CA PRO A 346 25.22 5.25 28.29
C PRO A 346 24.85 4.15 29.30
N PRO A 347 25.16 4.33 30.60
CA PRO A 347 24.69 3.41 31.62
C PRO A 347 23.15 3.37 31.67
N ILE A 348 22.57 2.28 31.14
CA ILE A 348 21.11 2.02 31.13
C ILE A 348 20.68 1.06 32.25
N GLY A 349 21.61 0.66 33.13
CA GLY A 349 21.34 -0.20 34.28
C GLY A 349 20.81 -1.58 33.88
N LEU A 350 19.71 -1.99 34.51
CA LEU A 350 19.03 -3.28 34.24
C LEU A 350 17.91 -3.16 33.19
N ALA A 351 17.77 -2.00 32.54
CA ALA A 351 16.73 -1.80 31.53
C ALA A 351 16.89 -2.80 30.37
N ASP A 352 15.77 -3.34 29.88
CA ASP A 352 15.75 -4.18 28.69
C ASP A 352 15.46 -3.32 27.45
N VAL A 353 16.51 -2.72 26.89
CA VAL A 353 16.38 -1.87 25.69
C VAL A 353 16.62 -2.70 24.43
N ARG A 354 15.67 -2.66 23.52
CA ARG A 354 15.66 -3.39 22.24
C ARG A 354 15.64 -2.42 21.07
N ILE A 355 16.33 -2.77 19.98
CA ILE A 355 16.24 -2.06 18.70
C ILE A 355 15.26 -2.82 17.83
N TRP A 356 14.11 -2.23 17.53
CA TRP A 356 13.07 -2.88 16.72
C TRP A 356 13.05 -2.40 15.27
N SER A 357 13.61 -1.21 15.01
CA SER A 357 13.72 -0.66 13.66
C SER A 357 15.00 0.16 13.48
N VAL A 358 15.54 0.15 12.25
CA VAL A 358 16.66 1.02 11.86
C VAL A 358 16.40 1.62 10.48
N LEU A 359 16.74 2.90 10.32
CA LEU A 359 16.79 3.61 9.04
C LEU A 359 18.20 4.17 8.85
N ASN A 360 18.77 3.87 7.69
CA ASN A 360 20.02 4.48 7.22
C ASN A 360 19.68 5.75 6.43
N HIS A 361 20.49 6.81 6.56
CA HIS A 361 20.28 8.10 5.90
C HIS A 361 21.61 8.75 5.49
N MET A 362 21.76 8.98 4.19
CA MET A 362 22.80 9.77 3.52
C MET A 362 22.16 10.58 2.38
N HIS A 363 22.90 11.51 1.79
CA HIS A 363 22.46 12.24 0.60
C HIS A 363 22.93 11.53 -0.69
N LYS A 364 23.12 12.31 -1.76
CA LYS A 364 23.29 11.83 -3.15
C LYS A 364 24.70 11.33 -3.48
N VAL A 365 25.70 11.61 -2.63
CA VAL A 365 27.10 11.16 -2.77
C VAL A 365 27.29 9.76 -2.16
N GLY A 366 26.41 9.36 -1.25
CA GLY A 366 26.45 8.06 -0.58
C GLY A 366 26.35 6.87 -1.55
N VAL A 367 27.08 5.80 -1.26
CA VAL A 367 27.07 4.55 -2.05
C VAL A 367 26.90 3.29 -1.21
N ASP A 368 27.29 3.31 0.07
CA ASP A 368 27.05 2.20 1.00
C ASP A 368 26.97 2.73 2.43
N MET A 369 26.03 2.20 3.21
CA MET A 369 25.90 2.54 4.63
C MET A 369 25.67 1.31 5.48
N LYS A 370 26.45 1.17 6.55
CA LYS A 370 26.33 0.08 7.51
C LYS A 370 26.17 0.64 8.91
N THR A 371 25.14 0.15 9.58
CA THR A 371 24.85 0.45 10.97
C THR A 371 25.04 -0.81 11.80
N SER A 372 25.79 -0.72 12.90
CA SER A 372 26.21 -1.88 13.68
C SER A 372 26.27 -1.61 15.18
N LEU A 373 26.16 -2.66 15.97
CA LEU A 373 26.33 -2.66 17.42
C LEU A 373 27.63 -3.37 17.77
N ILE A 374 28.61 -2.60 18.24
CA ILE A 374 29.88 -3.11 18.71
C ILE A 374 29.72 -3.49 20.19
N ARG A 375 29.86 -4.77 20.50
CA ARG A 375 29.74 -5.28 21.86
C ARG A 375 30.95 -4.92 22.70
N ASN A 376 30.77 -4.87 24.02
CA ASN A 376 31.88 -4.77 24.98
C ASN A 376 32.96 -5.86 24.80
N THR A 377 32.61 -7.00 24.22
CA THR A 377 33.53 -8.10 23.89
C THR A 377 34.38 -7.82 22.64
N GLY A 378 34.07 -6.77 21.88
CA GLY A 378 34.67 -6.41 20.61
C GLY A 378 34.01 -7.06 19.39
N SER A 379 32.96 -7.89 19.56
CA SER A 379 32.21 -8.42 18.42
C SER A 379 31.29 -7.36 17.80
N GLU A 380 31.08 -7.44 16.49
CA GLU A 380 30.24 -6.52 15.74
C GLU A 380 28.98 -7.24 15.25
N ASP A 381 27.82 -6.78 15.71
CA ASP A 381 26.52 -7.22 15.21
C ASP A 381 26.02 -6.23 14.16
N CYS A 382 25.81 -6.69 12.93
CA CYS A 382 25.24 -5.87 11.88
C CYS A 382 23.74 -5.66 12.14
N LEU A 383 23.31 -4.41 12.29
CA LEU A 383 21.90 -4.06 12.48
C LEU A 383 21.19 -3.91 11.14
N VAL A 384 21.76 -3.12 10.23
CA VAL A 384 21.31 -2.96 8.85
C VAL A 384 22.48 -2.52 7.97
N GLN A 385 22.52 -3.01 6.74
CA GLN A 385 23.44 -2.54 5.71
C GLN A 385 22.67 -2.27 4.42
N THR A 386 22.97 -1.14 3.79
CA THR A 386 22.47 -0.72 2.48
C THR A 386 23.69 -0.61 1.55
N PRO A 387 24.15 -1.73 0.95
CA PRO A 387 25.41 -1.78 0.21
C PRO A 387 25.34 -1.18 -1.20
N ASP A 388 24.14 -0.94 -1.71
CA ASP A 388 23.86 -0.23 -2.96
C ASP A 388 22.94 0.93 -2.60
N TRP A 389 23.50 1.98 -2.00
CA TRP A 389 22.73 3.12 -1.54
C TRP A 389 22.04 3.84 -2.72
N ASP A 390 20.76 4.16 -2.51
CA ASP A 390 19.96 4.98 -3.42
C ASP A 390 19.24 6.03 -2.56
N PHE A 391 19.45 7.30 -2.90
CA PHE A 391 18.85 8.43 -2.18
C PHE A 391 17.32 8.38 -2.17
N ASP A 392 16.69 7.80 -3.19
CA ASP A 392 15.24 7.69 -3.27
C ASP A 392 14.70 6.46 -2.48
N TRP A 393 15.59 5.57 -2.02
CA TRP A 393 15.25 4.35 -1.29
C TRP A 393 15.56 4.46 0.21
N GLN A 394 14.88 5.37 0.90
CA GLN A 394 15.08 5.60 2.34
C GLN A 394 13.82 5.23 3.12
N ARG A 395 13.93 4.20 3.98
CA ARG A 395 12.81 3.68 4.78
C ARG A 395 13.28 3.06 6.08
N PHE A 396 12.36 2.94 7.02
CA PHE A 396 12.54 2.14 8.21
C PHE A 396 12.56 0.65 7.85
N TYR A 397 13.52 -0.08 8.40
CA TYR A 397 13.56 -1.53 8.35
C TYR A 397 13.21 -2.06 9.74
N GLU A 398 12.07 -2.73 9.83
CA GLU A 398 11.65 -3.46 11.04
C GLU A 398 12.20 -4.88 10.98
N TYR A 399 12.62 -5.42 12.13
CA TYR A 399 13.04 -6.81 12.20
C TYR A 399 11.83 -7.75 12.12
N ASP A 400 11.89 -8.76 11.25
CA ASP A 400 10.88 -9.82 11.14
C ASP A 400 11.00 -10.83 12.28
N ALA A 401 10.80 -10.36 13.51
CA ALA A 401 10.87 -11.14 14.74
C ALA A 401 10.08 -10.45 15.87
N PRO A 402 9.57 -11.21 16.86
CA PRO A 402 9.02 -10.63 18.08
C PRO A 402 10.03 -9.74 18.79
N ILE A 403 9.55 -8.70 19.50
CA ILE A 403 10.41 -7.69 20.15
C ILE A 403 11.40 -8.30 21.16
N GLU A 404 11.05 -9.42 21.79
CA GLU A 404 11.89 -10.15 22.74
C GLU A 404 13.13 -10.77 22.07
N GLN A 405 13.06 -11.01 20.77
CA GLN A 405 14.14 -11.54 19.93
C GLN A 405 14.90 -10.43 19.19
N ALA A 406 14.41 -9.19 19.23
CA ALA A 406 15.08 -8.06 18.61
C ALA A 406 16.43 -7.77 19.28
N PRO A 407 17.39 -7.18 18.55
CA PRO A 407 18.71 -6.85 19.08
C PRO A 407 18.62 -6.08 20.41
N ARG A 408 19.19 -6.68 21.46
CA ARG A 408 19.30 -6.06 22.78
C ARG A 408 20.55 -5.21 22.86
N VAL A 409 20.43 -4.05 23.50
CA VAL A 409 21.53 -3.12 23.75
C VAL A 409 21.95 -3.20 25.21
N PHE A 410 23.26 -3.17 25.49
CA PHE A 410 23.81 -3.15 26.85
C PHE A 410 24.61 -1.89 27.12
N SER A 411 24.76 -1.55 28.40
CA SER A 411 25.65 -0.45 28.82
C SER A 411 27.07 -0.70 28.33
N GLY A 412 27.69 0.31 27.71
CA GLY A 412 29.05 0.21 27.17
C GLY A 412 29.18 -0.38 25.77
N ASP A 413 28.11 -0.99 25.22
CA ASP A 413 28.09 -1.25 23.77
C ASP A 413 28.28 0.07 23.00
N THR A 414 28.81 0.01 21.78
CA THR A 414 28.97 1.19 20.93
C THR A 414 28.15 1.00 19.66
N VAL A 415 27.24 1.92 19.38
CA VAL A 415 26.57 1.96 18.08
C VAL A 415 27.49 2.67 17.10
N ARG A 416 27.78 2.02 15.97
CA ARG A 416 28.63 2.56 14.92
C ARG A 416 27.83 2.69 13.63
N VAL A 417 27.92 3.87 13.02
CA VAL A 417 27.43 4.16 11.69
C VAL A 417 28.65 4.35 10.79
N ARG A 418 28.75 3.58 9.71
CA ARG A 418 29.79 3.70 8.69
C ARG A 418 29.13 4.06 7.36
N CYS A 419 29.58 5.17 6.78
CA CYS A 419 29.07 5.70 5.51
C CYS A 419 30.19 5.75 4.48
N THR A 420 29.90 5.28 3.27
CA THR A 420 30.84 5.27 2.14
C THR A 420 30.30 6.17 1.06
N TYR A 421 31.18 6.99 0.49
CA TYR A 421 30.83 8.02 -0.49
C TYR A 421 31.66 7.89 -1.76
N ASP A 422 31.03 8.24 -2.88
CA ASP A 422 31.67 8.45 -4.17
C ASP A 422 31.28 9.82 -4.72
N ASN A 423 32.21 10.77 -4.65
CA ASN A 423 32.07 12.16 -5.09
C ASN A 423 32.66 12.38 -6.49
N THR A 424 32.53 11.40 -7.38
CA THR A 424 32.95 11.49 -8.78
C THR A 424 31.75 11.71 -9.70
N LEU A 425 32.02 12.02 -10.97
CA LEU A 425 30.99 12.09 -12.02
C LEU A 425 30.47 10.72 -12.46
N ASP A 426 31.04 9.62 -11.96
CA ASP A 426 30.52 8.27 -12.19
C ASP A 426 29.32 7.95 -11.26
N ASN A 427 29.15 8.70 -10.17
CA ASN A 427 27.98 8.62 -9.30
C ASN A 427 26.81 9.44 -9.89
N PRO A 428 25.69 8.82 -10.28
CA PRO A 428 24.55 9.53 -10.86
C PRO A 428 23.92 10.54 -9.88
N GLY A 429 23.97 10.27 -8.57
CA GLY A 429 23.47 11.19 -7.55
C GLY A 429 24.27 12.50 -7.52
N VAL A 430 25.60 12.41 -7.68
CA VAL A 430 26.47 13.60 -7.79
C VAL A 430 26.16 14.38 -9.05
N VAL A 431 26.02 13.72 -10.21
CA VAL A 431 25.68 14.38 -11.48
C VAL A 431 24.36 15.14 -11.37
N GLU A 432 23.36 14.54 -10.73
CA GLU A 432 22.06 15.16 -10.50
C GLU A 432 22.17 16.37 -9.55
N ALA A 433 22.84 16.21 -8.41
CA ALA A 433 23.02 17.27 -7.42
C ALA A 433 23.75 18.49 -8.02
N LEU A 434 24.80 18.26 -8.80
CA LEU A 434 25.53 19.32 -9.52
C LEU A 434 24.63 20.01 -10.55
N GLY A 435 23.86 19.23 -11.32
CA GLY A 435 22.92 19.76 -12.31
C GLY A 435 21.85 20.66 -11.70
N GLN A 436 21.33 20.30 -10.51
CA GLN A 436 20.37 21.12 -9.76
C GLN A 436 20.96 22.47 -9.31
N GLN A 437 22.28 22.53 -9.13
CA GLN A 437 23.01 23.72 -8.69
C GLN A 437 23.73 24.46 -9.84
N GLY A 438 23.61 23.97 -11.08
CA GLY A 438 24.26 24.57 -12.25
C GLY A 438 25.79 24.44 -12.24
N LEU A 439 26.32 23.40 -11.60
CA LEU A 439 27.75 23.10 -11.54
C LEU A 439 28.12 21.99 -12.53
N GLU A 440 29.33 22.07 -13.08
CA GLU A 440 29.83 21.10 -14.09
C GLU A 440 30.89 20.13 -13.55
N ALA A 441 31.39 20.37 -12.33
CA ALA A 441 32.44 19.55 -11.71
C ALA A 441 32.15 19.33 -10.22
N PRO A 442 32.53 18.16 -9.66
CA PRO A 442 32.39 17.90 -8.23
C PRO A 442 33.10 18.95 -7.39
N VAL A 443 32.49 19.28 -6.25
CA VAL A 443 33.04 20.19 -5.25
C VAL A 443 33.34 19.42 -3.96
N GLU A 444 34.08 20.03 -3.06
CA GLU A 444 34.25 19.49 -1.72
C GLU A 444 32.89 19.45 -1.00
N VAL A 445 32.57 18.32 -0.38
CA VAL A 445 31.31 18.08 0.31
C VAL A 445 31.56 18.01 1.82
N ARG A 446 30.69 18.65 2.60
CA ARG A 446 30.78 18.75 4.06
C ARG A 446 29.52 18.20 4.70
N LEU A 447 29.57 18.01 6.03
CA LEU A 447 28.38 17.66 6.81
C LEU A 447 27.37 18.82 6.80
N GLY A 448 26.13 18.56 6.38
CA GLY A 448 25.08 19.58 6.31
C GLY A 448 23.76 19.07 5.73
N GLU A 449 22.79 19.97 5.62
CA GLU A 449 21.40 19.67 5.21
C GLU A 449 21.12 20.05 3.75
N GLU A 450 22.02 20.75 3.07
CA GLU A 450 21.81 21.21 1.70
C GLU A 450 22.04 20.10 0.66
N THR A 451 21.58 20.35 -0.56
CA THR A 451 21.68 19.41 -1.69
C THR A 451 23.11 18.97 -2.03
N LEU A 452 24.11 19.82 -1.77
CA LEU A 452 25.54 19.53 -1.99
C LEU A 452 26.30 19.22 -0.70
N ASP A 453 25.60 19.13 0.42
CA ASP A 453 26.14 18.61 1.67
C ASP A 453 25.84 17.11 1.78
N GLU A 454 26.50 16.46 2.72
CA GLU A 454 26.26 15.06 3.05
C GLU A 454 25.91 14.84 4.50
N MET A 455 25.39 13.64 4.75
CA MET A 455 24.99 13.15 6.05
C MET A 455 25.45 11.72 6.27
N CYS A 456 25.72 11.37 7.53
CA CYS A 456 25.98 10.00 7.97
C CYS A 456 25.11 9.70 9.19
N LEU A 457 23.82 9.42 8.96
CA LEU A 457 22.81 9.36 10.01
C LEU A 457 22.13 7.99 10.10
N GLY A 458 22.08 7.44 11.31
CA GLY A 458 21.23 6.30 11.63
C GLY A 458 20.04 6.73 12.49
N VAL A 459 18.83 6.28 12.16
CA VAL A 459 17.64 6.44 13.00
C VAL A 459 17.25 5.08 13.58
N TYR A 460 17.08 5.00 14.88
CA TYR A 460 16.87 3.74 15.59
C TYR A 460 15.56 3.82 16.36
N GLY A 461 14.60 2.97 15.99
CA GLY A 461 13.46 2.68 16.83
C GLY A 461 13.92 1.81 17.98
N ILE A 462 13.96 2.37 19.19
CA ILE A 462 14.24 1.63 20.42
C ILE A 462 12.94 1.39 21.18
N ALA A 463 12.87 0.28 21.90
CA ALA A 463 11.76 -0.06 22.76
C ALA A 463 12.26 -0.59 24.11
N TYR A 464 11.56 -0.24 25.19
CA TYR A 464 11.83 -0.74 26.54
C TYR A 464 10.52 -0.98 27.30
N PRO A 465 10.49 -1.95 28.25
CA PRO A 465 9.28 -2.26 28.99
C PRO A 465 8.67 -1.03 29.65
N ASN A 466 7.34 -0.91 29.55
CA ASN A 466 6.59 0.15 30.20
C ASN A 466 6.44 -0.20 31.69
N ILE A 467 7.11 0.56 32.55
CA ILE A 467 7.18 0.31 33.99
C ILE A 467 6.30 1.27 34.81
N PHE A 468 5.47 2.08 34.14
CA PHE A 468 4.62 3.09 34.78
C PHE A 468 3.16 2.72 34.82
#